data_AF-A0A0B1U1Y0-F1
#
_entry.id   AF-A0A0B1U1Y0-F1
#
_cell.length_a   1.000
_cell.length_b   1.000
_cell.length_c   1.000
_cell.angle_alpha   90.00
_cell.angle_beta   90.00
_cell.angle_gamma   90.00
#
_symmetry.space_group_name_H-M   'P 1'
#
loop_
_entity.id
_entity.type
_entity.pdbx_description
1 polymer ?
#
loop_
_entity_poly.entity_id
_entity_poly.type
_entity_poly.pdbx_seq_one_letter_code
_entity_poly.pdbx_strand_id
1 'polypeptide(L)'
;MSGKRPQSLRPGYHLDVTPLFSCGQFVVCALGLCAALAAAAPALAGDPAAAITPLLGVAYRDDGVDDPSGRHTLFANQSLTFPDRGFNCSGFVVTASRAILGRPLPLDAMRRDRKGDSGKGAPAGEDWDFGYDLILNVTDGLPRRVLLPPGQTAPPAPEVLDAAKFRGFPLHDAAAWTSVLGQLRPGEIAFATLSKEISGRLYYYHVGLLYADASGRAYFAHATPGKGSHRLELTSPAGMTAFEKEFAEKRFGEKWILLVAAPLPR
;
A
#
# COMPACT_ATOMS: atom_id res chain seq x y z
N MET A 1 -10.18 9.23 -70.14
CA MET A 1 -11.10 10.36 -69.90
C MET A 1 -11.38 10.42 -68.40
N SER A 2 -11.31 11.49 -67.65
CA SER A 2 -10.87 12.88 -67.83
C SER A 2 -10.81 13.40 -66.39
N GLY A 3 -9.66 13.86 -65.92
CA GLY A 3 -9.58 14.60 -64.67
C GLY A 3 -10.27 15.96 -64.80
N LYS A 4 -10.95 16.40 -63.74
CA LYS A 4 -11.21 17.83 -63.49
C LYS A 4 -11.06 18.11 -62.00
N ARG A 5 -10.02 18.87 -61.66
CA ARG A 5 -9.78 19.45 -60.33
C ARG A 5 -10.84 20.53 -60.02
N PRO A 6 -11.18 20.75 -58.73
CA PRO A 6 -12.08 21.83 -58.33
C PRO A 6 -11.46 23.20 -58.59
N GLN A 7 -12.29 24.12 -59.11
CA GLN A 7 -11.98 25.51 -59.41
C GLN A 7 -11.91 26.34 -58.12
N SER A 8 -10.73 26.81 -57.72
CA SER A 8 -10.63 27.92 -56.74
C SER A 8 -9.37 28.78 -56.85
N LEU A 9 -8.69 28.79 -58.01
CA LEU A 9 -7.55 29.67 -58.25
C LEU A 9 -7.79 30.51 -59.51
N ARG A 10 -8.63 31.53 -59.39
CA ARG A 10 -8.60 32.68 -60.30
C ARG A 10 -8.02 33.88 -59.54
N PRO A 11 -6.95 34.52 -60.04
CA PRO A 11 -6.52 35.82 -59.56
C PRO A 11 -7.62 36.85 -59.85
N GLY A 12 -8.08 37.59 -58.84
CA GLY A 12 -9.04 38.69 -58.99
C GLY A 12 -10.43 38.50 -58.35
N TYR A 13 -10.65 37.47 -57.54
CA TYR A 13 -11.90 37.35 -56.78
C TYR A 13 -11.80 38.18 -55.49
N HIS A 14 -12.53 39.30 -55.45
CA HIS A 14 -12.68 40.13 -54.26
C HIS A 14 -13.55 39.37 -53.23
N LEU A 15 -12.97 39.05 -52.07
CA LEU A 15 -13.72 38.58 -50.91
C LEU A 15 -14.18 39.82 -50.12
N ASP A 16 -15.48 40.09 -50.15
CA ASP A 16 -16.10 41.03 -49.23
C ASP A 16 -16.02 40.48 -47.81
N VAL A 17 -15.05 40.99 -47.05
CA VAL A 17 -14.96 40.77 -45.60
C VAL A 17 -15.70 41.88 -44.88
N THR A 18 -16.94 41.59 -44.49
CA THR A 18 -17.68 42.42 -43.52
C THR A 18 -16.95 42.37 -42.18
N PRO A 19 -16.48 43.51 -41.62
CA PRO A 19 -15.82 43.50 -40.33
C PRO A 19 -16.86 43.25 -39.21
N LEU A 20 -16.72 42.13 -38.51
CA LEU A 20 -17.47 41.86 -37.29
C LEU A 20 -16.91 42.71 -36.14
N PHE A 21 -17.82 43.44 -35.49
CA PHE A 21 -17.57 44.37 -34.39
C PHE A 21 -16.88 43.72 -33.18
N SER A 22 -16.04 44.52 -32.52
CA SER A 22 -15.10 44.18 -31.42
C SER A 22 -15.72 43.88 -30.05
N CYS A 23 -17.04 43.72 -29.93
CA CYS A 23 -17.70 43.54 -28.63
C CYS A 23 -18.00 42.06 -28.26
N GLY A 24 -17.65 41.09 -29.12
CA GLY A 24 -17.91 39.66 -28.88
C GLY A 24 -16.76 38.86 -28.24
N GLN A 25 -15.56 39.44 -28.07
CA GLN A 25 -14.36 38.69 -27.66
C GLN A 25 -14.10 38.70 -26.14
N PHE A 26 -14.84 39.49 -25.36
CA PHE A 26 -14.63 39.59 -23.91
C PHE A 26 -15.39 38.56 -23.07
N VAL A 27 -16.39 37.85 -23.63
CA VAL A 27 -17.14 36.83 -22.87
C VAL A 27 -16.48 35.45 -22.93
N VAL A 28 -15.70 35.15 -23.98
CA VAL A 28 -15.04 33.84 -24.11
C VAL A 28 -13.74 33.76 -23.28
N CYS A 29 -13.08 34.88 -23.01
CA CYS A 29 -11.86 34.89 -22.20
C CYS A 29 -12.11 34.76 -20.69
N ALA A 30 -13.30 35.11 -20.19
CA ALA A 30 -13.62 34.98 -18.76
C ALA A 30 -14.00 33.55 -18.33
N LEU A 31 -14.50 32.71 -19.26
CA LEU A 31 -14.78 31.30 -18.99
C LEU A 31 -13.57 30.38 -19.21
N GLY A 32 -12.60 30.80 -20.04
CA GLY A 32 -11.34 30.07 -20.23
C GLY A 32 -10.35 30.24 -19.07
N LEU A 33 -10.41 31.34 -18.32
CA LEU A 33 -9.45 31.61 -17.25
C LEU A 33 -9.83 31.02 -15.89
N CYS A 34 -11.11 30.73 -15.64
CA CYS A 34 -11.55 29.95 -14.47
C CYS A 34 -11.23 28.46 -14.61
N ALA A 35 -11.02 27.94 -15.83
CA ALA A 35 -10.55 26.58 -16.07
C ALA A 35 -9.03 26.42 -15.87
N ALA A 36 -8.26 27.53 -15.92
CA ALA A 36 -6.81 27.53 -15.73
C ALA A 36 -6.38 27.77 -14.26
N LEU A 37 -7.32 28.06 -13.37
CA LEU A 37 -7.13 28.15 -11.91
C LEU A 37 -7.86 27.05 -11.13
N ALA A 38 -8.39 26.04 -11.83
CA ALA A 38 -8.46 24.72 -11.24
C ALA A 38 -7.01 24.27 -11.04
N ALA A 39 -6.40 24.71 -9.95
CA ALA A 39 -5.28 24.02 -9.35
C ALA A 39 -5.66 22.54 -9.43
N ALA A 40 -4.95 21.78 -10.26
CA ALA A 40 -5.06 20.34 -10.23
C ALA A 40 -4.95 20.01 -8.76
N ALA A 41 -6.04 19.50 -8.17
CA ALA A 41 -6.00 19.04 -6.80
C ALA A 41 -4.74 18.18 -6.71
N PRO A 42 -3.86 18.39 -5.71
CA PRO A 42 -2.68 17.55 -5.54
C PRO A 42 -3.19 16.11 -5.68
N ALA A 43 -2.59 15.32 -6.59
CA ALA A 43 -3.09 13.99 -6.83
C ALA A 43 -3.19 13.30 -5.46
N LEU A 44 -4.40 12.84 -5.16
CA LEU A 44 -4.73 12.38 -3.82
C LEU A 44 -3.72 11.30 -3.45
N ALA A 45 -3.03 11.50 -2.32
CA ALA A 45 -2.34 10.44 -1.59
C ALA A 45 -3.14 9.15 -1.78
N GLY A 46 -2.51 8.10 -2.35
CA GLY A 46 -3.24 6.88 -2.73
C GLY A 46 -4.09 6.40 -1.55
N ASP A 47 -5.41 6.60 -1.61
CA ASP A 47 -6.29 6.46 -0.45
C ASP A 47 -6.26 5.00 0.00
N PRO A 48 -5.64 4.71 1.17
CA PRO A 48 -5.51 3.33 1.62
C PRO A 48 -6.87 2.66 1.80
N ALA A 49 -7.89 3.42 2.23
CA ALA A 49 -9.23 2.89 2.40
C ALA A 49 -9.84 2.49 1.04
N ALA A 50 -9.70 3.33 0.02
CA ALA A 50 -10.19 3.03 -1.33
C ALA A 50 -9.47 1.84 -1.97
N ALA A 51 -8.17 1.67 -1.73
CA ALA A 51 -7.39 0.55 -2.24
C ALA A 51 -7.69 -0.77 -1.50
N ILE A 52 -7.94 -0.71 -0.19
CA ILE A 52 -8.15 -1.90 0.65
C ILE A 52 -9.61 -2.40 0.57
N THR A 53 -10.59 -1.50 0.49
CA THR A 53 -12.02 -1.85 0.54
C THR A 53 -12.42 -2.95 -0.48
N PRO A 54 -12.01 -2.89 -1.76
CA PRO A 54 -12.31 -3.92 -2.75
C PRO A 54 -11.67 -5.29 -2.46
N LEU A 55 -10.67 -5.33 -1.58
CA LEU A 55 -9.95 -6.54 -1.20
C LEU A 55 -10.52 -7.18 0.06
N LEU A 56 -11.42 -6.52 0.79
CA LEU A 56 -12.01 -7.08 2.02
C LEU A 56 -12.99 -8.22 1.70
N GLY A 57 -13.02 -9.25 2.54
CA GLY A 57 -13.86 -10.43 2.38
C GLY A 57 -13.31 -11.48 1.41
N VAL A 58 -12.17 -11.23 0.77
CA VAL A 58 -11.50 -12.22 -0.09
C VAL A 58 -10.97 -13.36 0.78
N ALA A 59 -11.21 -14.60 0.34
CA ALA A 59 -10.85 -15.79 1.09
C ALA A 59 -9.33 -15.88 1.35
N TYR A 60 -8.97 -16.50 2.47
CA TYR A 60 -7.58 -16.83 2.73
C TYR A 60 -7.14 -17.97 1.81
N ARG A 61 -5.98 -17.83 1.17
CA ARG A 61 -5.35 -18.87 0.35
C ARG A 61 -3.88 -18.94 0.69
N ASP A 62 -3.41 -20.13 1.04
CA ASP A 62 -1.99 -20.35 1.24
C ASP A 62 -1.22 -19.91 0.01
N ASP A 63 -0.21 -19.06 0.24
CA ASP A 63 0.66 -18.48 -0.78
C ASP A 63 -0.03 -17.58 -1.83
N GLY A 64 -1.32 -17.29 -1.68
CA GLY A 64 -2.12 -16.56 -2.67
C GLY A 64 -1.80 -15.06 -2.75
N VAL A 65 -1.73 -14.53 -3.97
CA VAL A 65 -1.39 -13.12 -4.29
C VAL A 65 -1.88 -12.72 -5.68
N ASP A 66 -2.09 -11.43 -5.94
CA ASP A 66 -2.28 -10.91 -7.31
C ASP A 66 -0.94 -10.52 -7.93
N ASP A 67 -0.71 -10.92 -9.17
CA ASP A 67 0.43 -10.45 -9.96
C ASP A 67 0.22 -9.01 -10.49
N PRO A 68 1.22 -8.36 -11.12
CA PRO A 68 1.07 -7.00 -11.63
C PRO A 68 -0.02 -6.80 -12.69
N SER A 69 -0.44 -7.88 -13.37
CA SER A 69 -1.54 -7.84 -14.34
C SER A 69 -2.92 -8.00 -13.70
N GLY A 70 -2.97 -8.22 -12.37
CA GLY A 70 -4.20 -8.48 -11.62
C GLY A 70 -4.65 -9.94 -11.65
N ARG A 71 -3.81 -10.85 -12.14
CA ARG A 71 -4.10 -12.28 -12.20
C ARG A 71 -3.83 -12.93 -10.84
N HIS A 72 -4.78 -13.75 -10.38
CA HIS A 72 -4.69 -14.45 -9.08
C HIS A 72 -3.76 -15.65 -9.22
N THR A 73 -2.68 -15.65 -8.44
CA THR A 73 -1.61 -16.66 -8.54
C THR A 73 -1.03 -16.97 -7.15
N LEU A 74 0.09 -17.70 -7.11
CA LEU A 74 0.86 -17.97 -5.89
C LEU A 74 2.22 -17.27 -5.96
N PHE A 75 2.79 -16.89 -4.82
CA PHE A 75 4.17 -16.37 -4.79
C PHE A 75 5.16 -17.41 -5.32
N ALA A 76 5.10 -18.65 -4.81
CA ALA A 76 6.02 -19.73 -5.12
C ALA A 76 5.87 -20.24 -6.56
N ASN A 77 4.66 -20.21 -7.11
CA ASN A 77 4.37 -20.72 -8.46
C ASN A 77 3.46 -19.78 -9.26
N GLN A 78 4.09 -18.78 -9.89
CA GLN A 78 3.41 -17.74 -10.67
C GLN A 78 2.81 -18.23 -12.00
N SER A 79 3.11 -19.47 -12.43
CA SER A 79 2.48 -20.05 -13.62
C SER A 79 1.06 -20.55 -13.34
N LEU A 80 0.71 -20.77 -12.06
CA LEU A 80 -0.65 -21.14 -11.68
C LEU A 80 -1.57 -19.93 -11.76
N THR A 81 -2.84 -20.17 -12.07
CA THR A 81 -3.86 -19.13 -12.13
C THR A 81 -5.15 -19.66 -11.57
N PHE A 82 -5.83 -18.84 -10.80
CA PHE A 82 -7.08 -19.22 -10.16
C PHE A 82 -8.22 -18.28 -10.60
N PRO A 83 -9.43 -18.81 -10.79
CA PRO A 83 -10.59 -17.98 -11.13
C PRO A 83 -10.99 -17.08 -9.95
N ASP A 84 -10.88 -17.59 -8.72
CA ASP A 84 -11.25 -16.87 -7.51
C ASP A 84 -10.03 -16.28 -6.81
N ARG A 85 -10.17 -15.04 -6.34
CA ARG A 85 -9.17 -14.37 -5.52
C ARG A 85 -8.92 -15.14 -4.23
N GLY A 86 -7.67 -15.16 -3.79
CA GLY A 86 -7.34 -15.62 -2.46
C GLY A 86 -5.99 -15.08 -2.04
N PHE A 87 -5.88 -14.67 -0.78
CA PHE A 87 -4.68 -14.03 -0.25
C PHE A 87 -4.18 -14.74 0.99
N ASN A 88 -2.87 -14.96 1.10
CA ASN A 88 -2.25 -15.06 2.42
C ASN A 88 -2.00 -13.65 2.99
N CYS A 89 -1.49 -13.55 4.21
CA CYS A 89 -1.22 -12.24 4.85
C CYS A 89 -0.29 -11.37 3.99
N SER A 90 0.78 -11.94 3.45
CA SER A 90 1.75 -11.25 2.60
C SER A 90 1.21 -10.86 1.24
N GLY A 91 0.42 -11.72 0.61
CA GLY A 91 -0.18 -11.50 -0.69
C GLY A 91 -1.25 -10.43 -0.64
N PHE A 92 -1.99 -10.35 0.47
CA PHE A 92 -2.87 -9.22 0.75
C PHE A 92 -2.09 -7.90 0.82
N VAL A 93 -0.99 -7.87 1.59
CA VAL A 93 -0.14 -6.67 1.70
C VAL A 93 0.41 -6.25 0.33
N VAL A 94 0.98 -7.16 -0.45
CA VAL A 94 1.51 -6.84 -1.79
C VAL A 94 0.42 -6.31 -2.73
N THR A 95 -0.71 -7.01 -2.78
CA THR A 95 -1.82 -6.67 -3.67
C THR A 95 -2.40 -5.30 -3.32
N ALA A 96 -2.66 -5.04 -2.04
CA ALA A 96 -3.12 -3.74 -1.58
C ALA A 96 -2.08 -2.65 -1.87
N SER A 97 -0.80 -2.92 -1.59
CA SER A 97 0.28 -1.95 -1.77
C SER A 97 0.49 -1.54 -3.23
N ARG A 98 0.21 -2.43 -4.19
CA ARG A 98 0.25 -2.08 -5.62
C ARG A 98 -0.72 -0.95 -5.94
N ALA A 99 -1.94 -1.03 -5.42
CA ALA A 99 -2.95 0.02 -5.59
C ALA A 99 -2.62 1.28 -4.77
N ILE A 100 -2.18 1.12 -3.53
CA ILE A 100 -1.87 2.24 -2.61
C ILE A 100 -0.68 3.06 -3.12
N LEU A 101 0.38 2.39 -3.56
CA LEU A 101 1.62 3.05 -3.99
C LEU A 101 1.64 3.37 -5.50
N GLY A 102 0.68 2.85 -6.28
CA GLY A 102 0.67 2.99 -7.73
C GLY A 102 1.89 2.37 -8.42
N ARG A 103 2.46 1.29 -7.84
CA ARG A 103 3.69 0.63 -8.31
C ARG A 103 3.41 -0.81 -8.73
N PRO A 104 4.07 -1.34 -9.78
CA PRO A 104 3.78 -2.68 -10.28
C PRO A 104 4.07 -3.81 -9.27
N LEU A 105 5.06 -3.62 -8.38
CA LEU A 105 5.49 -4.62 -7.36
C LEU A 105 5.55 -6.06 -7.92
N PRO A 106 6.55 -6.38 -8.77
CA PRO A 106 6.75 -7.73 -9.30
C PRO A 106 6.98 -8.73 -8.17
N LEU A 107 6.37 -9.92 -8.25
CA LEU A 107 6.36 -10.89 -7.15
C LEU A 107 7.76 -11.42 -6.81
N ASP A 108 8.63 -11.62 -7.81
CA ASP A 108 10.03 -12.03 -7.59
C ASP A 108 10.81 -11.00 -6.76
N ALA A 109 10.54 -9.70 -6.99
CA ALA A 109 11.16 -8.63 -6.21
C ALA A 109 10.59 -8.58 -4.78
N MET A 110 9.33 -8.94 -4.58
CA MET A 110 8.70 -8.95 -3.25
C MET A 110 9.19 -10.11 -2.39
N ARG A 111 9.60 -11.21 -3.02
CA ARG A 111 10.19 -12.40 -2.37
C ARG A 111 11.66 -12.22 -1.99
N ARG A 112 12.35 -11.19 -2.48
CA ARG A 112 13.79 -11.06 -2.27
C ARG A 112 14.17 -11.08 -0.78
N ASP A 113 14.97 -12.05 -0.39
CA ASP A 113 15.74 -12.01 0.85
C ASP A 113 16.82 -10.93 0.71
N ARG A 114 16.72 -9.88 1.52
CA ARG A 114 17.63 -8.74 1.41
C ARG A 114 18.94 -8.94 2.14
N LYS A 115 18.95 -9.77 3.18
CA LYS A 115 20.08 -9.92 4.09
C LYS A 115 20.74 -11.28 4.00
N GLY A 116 20.14 -12.21 3.27
CA GLY A 116 20.60 -13.59 3.19
C GLY A 116 20.43 -14.33 4.52
N ASP A 117 19.53 -13.85 5.39
CA ASP A 117 19.29 -14.38 6.72
C ASP A 117 18.02 -15.23 6.82
N SER A 118 17.30 -15.40 5.69
CA SER A 118 16.21 -16.37 5.62
C SER A 118 16.75 -17.79 5.85
N GLY A 119 15.98 -18.61 6.56
CA GLY A 119 16.40 -19.95 6.99
C GLY A 119 16.94 -20.84 5.86
N LYS A 120 17.73 -21.88 6.20
CA LYS A 120 18.45 -22.76 5.25
C LYS A 120 17.62 -23.44 4.13
N GLY A 121 16.31 -23.26 4.09
CA GLY A 121 15.40 -23.75 3.05
C GLY A 121 14.62 -22.68 2.28
N ALA A 122 14.90 -21.39 2.50
CA ALA A 122 14.18 -20.27 1.91
C ALA A 122 15.12 -19.27 1.23
N PRO A 123 15.84 -19.71 0.18
CA PRO A 123 16.81 -18.88 -0.53
C PRO A 123 16.17 -17.67 -1.24
N ALA A 124 14.84 -17.67 -1.40
CA ALA A 124 14.06 -16.55 -1.92
C ALA A 124 13.10 -16.02 -0.86
N GLY A 125 13.55 -15.96 0.40
CA GLY A 125 12.90 -15.22 1.46
C GLY A 125 11.62 -15.84 2.01
N GLU A 126 11.23 -17.05 1.62
CA GLU A 126 9.92 -17.64 1.98
C GLU A 126 9.81 -18.18 3.42
N ASP A 127 10.68 -17.75 4.34
CA ASP A 127 10.71 -18.22 5.74
C ASP A 127 11.02 -17.08 6.72
N TRP A 128 11.18 -17.37 8.01
CA TRP A 128 10.96 -16.52 9.22
C TRP A 128 11.18 -15.01 9.21
N ASP A 129 11.98 -14.42 8.32
CA ASP A 129 12.18 -12.97 8.21
C ASP A 129 11.39 -12.33 7.05
N PHE A 130 10.61 -13.13 6.31
CA PHE A 130 9.82 -12.69 5.17
C PHE A 130 8.97 -11.46 5.48
N GLY A 131 8.39 -11.40 6.68
CA GLY A 131 7.52 -10.30 7.05
C GLY A 131 8.23 -8.95 7.07
N TYR A 132 9.50 -8.89 7.49
CA TYR A 132 10.25 -7.65 7.52
C TYR A 132 10.87 -7.31 6.16
N ASP A 133 11.44 -8.30 5.47
CA ASP A 133 11.98 -8.11 4.12
C ASP A 133 10.91 -7.71 3.12
N LEU A 134 9.69 -8.26 3.25
CA LEU A 134 8.55 -7.83 2.45
C LEU A 134 8.28 -6.34 2.60
N ILE A 135 8.31 -5.81 3.82
CA ILE A 135 8.12 -4.38 4.07
C ILE A 135 9.20 -3.58 3.35
N LEU A 136 10.46 -3.98 3.46
CA LEU A 136 11.56 -3.32 2.78
C LEU A 136 11.45 -3.40 1.26
N ASN A 137 10.99 -4.53 0.71
CA ASN A 137 10.79 -4.74 -0.72
C ASN A 137 9.65 -3.89 -1.27
N VAL A 138 8.49 -3.87 -0.59
CA VAL A 138 7.32 -3.07 -1.00
C VAL A 138 7.63 -1.57 -0.96
N THR A 139 8.37 -1.13 0.06
CA THR A 139 8.69 0.28 0.27
C THR A 139 10.04 0.69 -0.32
N ASP A 140 10.62 -0.13 -1.20
CA ASP A 140 11.94 0.15 -1.78
C ASP A 140 11.99 1.50 -2.51
N GLY A 141 13.00 2.32 -2.21
CA GLY A 141 13.15 3.67 -2.74
C GLY A 141 12.27 4.75 -2.09
N LEU A 142 11.48 4.42 -1.05
CA LEU A 142 10.69 5.39 -0.30
C LEU A 142 11.40 5.78 1.01
N PRO A 143 11.25 7.03 1.50
CA PRO A 143 11.72 7.38 2.83
C PRO A 143 10.85 6.66 3.87
N ARG A 144 11.48 5.92 4.78
CA ARG A 144 10.80 5.12 5.79
C ARG A 144 11.06 5.67 7.18
N ARG A 145 10.13 5.45 8.10
CA ARG A 145 10.34 5.70 9.54
C ARG A 145 9.69 4.60 10.37
N VAL A 146 10.31 4.25 11.50
CA VAL A 146 9.72 3.30 12.44
C VAL A 146 8.72 4.04 13.34
N LEU A 147 7.56 3.44 13.60
CA LEU A 147 6.63 3.93 14.64
C LEU A 147 6.91 3.21 15.95
N LEU A 148 7.23 3.95 17.00
CA LEU A 148 7.61 3.39 18.31
C LEU A 148 6.97 4.15 19.47
N PRO A 149 6.73 3.49 20.61
CA PRO A 149 6.38 4.17 21.84
C PRO A 149 7.43 5.20 22.28
N PRO A 150 7.05 6.23 23.07
CA PRO A 150 7.98 7.27 23.50
C PRO A 150 9.09 6.67 24.38
N GLY A 151 10.29 7.25 24.31
CA GLY A 151 11.45 6.77 25.06
C GLY A 151 12.20 5.60 24.40
N GLN A 152 11.69 5.05 23.29
CA GLN A 152 12.46 4.14 22.45
C GLN A 152 13.21 4.91 21.36
N THR A 153 14.48 4.57 21.16
CA THR A 153 15.28 5.17 20.08
C THR A 153 15.12 4.33 18.83
N ALA A 154 14.55 4.92 17.78
CA ALA A 154 14.55 4.29 16.46
C ALA A 154 15.99 4.24 15.92
N PRO A 155 16.39 3.16 15.24
CA PRO A 155 17.63 3.17 14.49
C PRO A 155 17.58 4.20 13.36
N PRO A 156 18.76 4.67 12.89
CA PRO A 156 18.86 5.80 11.97
C PRO A 156 18.17 5.57 10.62
N ALA A 157 18.04 4.31 10.19
CA ALA A 157 17.26 3.95 9.02
C ALA A 157 16.64 2.56 9.19
N PRO A 158 15.40 2.31 8.73
CA PRO A 158 14.80 0.99 8.84
C PRO A 158 15.66 -0.06 8.17
N GLU A 159 16.18 0.13 6.96
CA GLU A 159 17.01 -0.86 6.25
C GLU A 159 18.26 -1.38 6.99
N VAL A 160 18.77 -0.65 8.00
CA VAL A 160 19.91 -1.11 8.82
C VAL A 160 19.49 -1.83 10.10
N LEU A 161 18.18 -2.01 10.32
CA LEU A 161 17.64 -2.74 11.46
C LEU A 161 18.13 -4.17 11.45
N ASP A 162 18.72 -4.62 12.56
CA ASP A 162 18.85 -6.04 12.85
C ASP A 162 17.50 -6.55 13.37
N ALA A 163 16.74 -7.23 12.50
CA ALA A 163 15.41 -7.77 12.80
C ALA A 163 15.46 -8.82 13.93
N ALA A 164 16.60 -9.51 14.10
CA ALA A 164 16.80 -10.44 15.21
C ALA A 164 16.87 -9.72 16.57
N LYS A 165 17.27 -8.44 16.58
CA LYS A 165 17.43 -7.64 17.81
C LYS A 165 16.33 -6.61 18.02
N PHE A 166 15.70 -6.14 16.94
CA PHE A 166 14.74 -5.05 16.98
C PHE A 166 13.39 -5.50 16.43
N ARG A 167 12.45 -5.72 17.34
CA ARG A 167 11.12 -6.31 17.05
C ARG A 167 9.98 -5.31 17.18
N GLY A 168 10.29 -4.03 17.40
CA GLY A 168 9.33 -2.98 17.72
C GLY A 168 8.90 -3.02 19.18
N PHE A 169 7.61 -3.20 19.46
CA PHE A 169 7.07 -3.22 20.83
C PHE A 169 6.17 -4.43 21.10
N PRO A 170 5.91 -4.81 22.36
CA PRO A 170 5.01 -5.92 22.69
C PRO A 170 3.61 -5.71 22.10
N LEU A 171 3.11 -6.73 21.40
CA LEU A 171 1.84 -6.65 20.66
C LEU A 171 0.62 -6.34 21.56
N HIS A 172 0.70 -6.72 22.83
CA HIS A 172 -0.38 -6.56 23.81
C HIS A 172 -0.17 -5.39 24.77
N ASP A 173 0.76 -4.46 24.46
CA ASP A 173 0.96 -3.24 25.25
C ASP A 173 -0.02 -2.14 24.80
N ALA A 174 -1.06 -1.91 25.61
CA ALA A 174 -2.09 -0.90 25.33
C ALA A 174 -1.56 0.54 25.34
N ALA A 175 -0.56 0.85 26.16
CA ALA A 175 0.04 2.18 26.22
C ALA A 175 0.88 2.45 24.97
N ALA A 176 1.63 1.44 24.52
CA ALA A 176 2.36 1.48 23.26
C ALA A 176 1.43 1.73 22.07
N TRP A 177 0.31 1.00 21.98
CA TRP A 177 -0.70 1.20 20.94
C TRP A 177 -1.26 2.62 20.95
N THR A 178 -1.64 3.14 22.11
CA THR A 178 -2.17 4.50 22.25
C THR A 178 -1.20 5.54 21.68
N SER A 179 0.08 5.44 22.02
CA SER A 179 1.11 6.36 21.50
C SER A 179 1.33 6.20 20.00
N VAL A 180 1.45 4.97 19.51
CA VAL A 180 1.78 4.67 18.12
C VAL A 180 0.65 5.07 17.17
N LEU A 181 -0.61 4.83 17.55
CA LEU A 181 -1.77 5.26 16.76
C LEU A 181 -1.81 6.79 16.63
N GLY A 182 -1.43 7.52 17.69
CA GLY A 182 -1.30 8.99 17.65
C GLY A 182 -0.16 9.51 16.77
N GLN A 183 0.74 8.65 16.29
CA GLN A 183 1.85 9.03 15.40
C GLN A 183 1.51 8.87 13.91
N LEU A 184 0.37 8.28 13.57
CA LEU A 184 -0.07 8.15 12.17
C LEU A 184 -0.35 9.53 11.59
N ARG A 185 0.24 9.82 10.42
CA ARG A 185 0.13 11.08 9.72
C ARG A 185 -0.75 10.93 8.47
N PRO A 186 -1.50 11.96 8.09
CA PRO A 186 -2.07 12.02 6.75
C PRO A 186 -0.98 11.88 5.68
N GLY A 187 -1.30 11.19 4.59
CA GLY A 187 -0.36 11.01 3.47
C GLY A 187 0.71 9.95 3.69
N GLU A 188 0.56 9.06 4.66
CA GLU A 188 1.42 7.90 4.86
C GLU A 188 0.61 6.63 5.14
N ILE A 189 1.26 5.48 5.02
CA ILE A 189 0.75 4.19 5.47
C ILE A 189 1.84 3.48 6.28
N ALA A 190 1.44 2.77 7.33
CA ALA A 190 2.33 1.95 8.12
C ALA A 190 2.19 0.47 7.74
N PHE A 191 3.33 -0.15 7.46
CA PHE A 191 3.43 -1.58 7.23
C PHE A 191 3.77 -2.26 8.55
N ALA A 192 3.04 -3.33 8.86
CA ALA A 192 3.19 -4.06 10.08
C ALA A 192 3.76 -5.45 9.83
N THR A 193 4.67 -5.87 10.69
CA THR A 193 5.09 -7.27 10.78
C THR A 193 5.11 -7.71 12.23
N LEU A 194 4.52 -8.88 12.50
CA LEU A 194 4.40 -9.45 13.83
C LEU A 194 5.40 -10.58 13.98
N SER A 195 6.12 -10.58 15.09
CA SER A 195 7.12 -11.59 15.39
C SER A 195 6.91 -12.28 16.73
N LYS A 196 7.33 -13.54 16.83
CA LYS A 196 7.37 -14.33 18.06
C LYS A 196 8.59 -15.23 18.08
N GLU A 197 9.00 -15.67 19.26
CA GLU A 197 10.11 -16.62 19.39
C GLU A 197 9.59 -18.02 19.71
N ILE A 198 10.00 -19.03 18.94
CA ILE A 198 9.70 -20.44 19.19
C ILE A 198 11.01 -21.18 19.34
N SER A 199 11.25 -21.74 20.54
CA SER A 199 12.43 -22.56 20.83
C SER A 199 13.76 -21.87 20.49
N GLY A 200 13.91 -20.59 20.88
CA GLY A 200 15.14 -19.81 20.64
C GLY A 200 15.27 -19.24 19.23
N ARG A 201 14.23 -19.36 18.40
CA ARG A 201 14.24 -18.91 17.01
C ARG A 201 13.14 -17.89 16.77
N LEU A 202 13.49 -16.77 16.15
CA LEU A 202 12.57 -15.69 15.79
C LEU A 202 11.74 -16.08 14.56
N TYR A 203 10.46 -15.70 14.55
CA TYR A 203 9.52 -15.89 13.44
C TYR A 203 8.69 -14.64 13.24
N TYR A 204 8.83 -13.98 12.09
CA TYR A 204 7.87 -13.02 11.54
C TYR A 204 6.74 -13.78 10.85
N TYR A 205 5.70 -14.07 11.62
CA TYR A 205 4.66 -15.02 11.23
C TYR A 205 3.43 -14.35 10.59
N HIS A 206 3.34 -13.02 10.63
CA HIS A 206 2.18 -12.30 10.13
C HIS A 206 2.55 -10.87 9.69
N VAL A 207 1.82 -10.34 8.72
CA VAL A 207 1.97 -8.96 8.22
C VAL A 207 0.61 -8.30 8.02
N GLY A 208 0.59 -6.97 8.00
CA GLY A 208 -0.61 -6.17 7.77
C GLY A 208 -0.31 -4.73 7.39
N LEU A 209 -1.38 -3.97 7.17
CA LEU A 209 -1.35 -2.55 6.84
C LEU A 209 -2.09 -1.77 7.93
N LEU A 210 -1.48 -0.70 8.42
CA LEU A 210 -2.04 0.23 9.39
C LEU A 210 -2.15 1.61 8.73
N TYR A 211 -3.34 2.18 8.72
CA TYR A 211 -3.61 3.49 8.14
C TYR A 211 -4.69 4.23 8.93
N ALA A 212 -4.66 5.56 8.88
CA ALA A 212 -5.73 6.41 9.37
C ALA A 212 -6.60 6.89 8.21
N ASP A 213 -7.92 6.91 8.39
CA ASP A 213 -8.82 7.58 7.45
C ASP A 213 -8.85 9.11 7.67
N ALA A 214 -9.59 9.82 6.83
CA ALA A 214 -9.73 11.28 6.92
C ALA A 214 -10.36 11.77 8.23
N SER A 215 -11.05 10.90 8.98
CA SER A 215 -11.62 11.20 10.30
C SER A 215 -10.66 10.92 11.46
N GLY A 216 -9.46 10.42 11.17
CA GLY A 216 -8.47 10.03 12.17
C GLY A 216 -8.70 8.64 12.79
N ARG A 217 -9.65 7.85 12.25
CA ARG A 217 -9.88 6.48 12.70
C ARG A 217 -8.80 5.58 12.09
N ALA A 218 -8.14 4.79 12.93
CA ALA A 218 -7.06 3.93 12.49
C ALA A 218 -7.54 2.50 12.27
N TYR A 219 -7.14 1.91 11.16
CA TYR A 219 -7.51 0.56 10.76
C TYR A 219 -6.27 -0.31 10.57
N PHE A 220 -6.33 -1.53 11.09
CA PHE A 220 -5.39 -2.60 10.79
C PHE A 220 -6.04 -3.57 9.81
N ALA A 221 -5.56 -3.58 8.56
CA ALA A 221 -6.03 -4.46 7.50
C ALA A 221 -5.04 -5.60 7.25
N HIS A 222 -5.55 -6.82 7.18
CA HIS A 222 -4.74 -8.04 7.04
C HIS A 222 -5.60 -9.21 6.56
N ALA A 223 -4.97 -10.33 6.21
CA ALA A 223 -5.65 -11.59 5.89
C ALA A 223 -5.26 -12.69 6.87
N THR A 224 -6.24 -13.43 7.40
CA THR A 224 -6.00 -14.57 8.30
C THR A 224 -6.81 -15.80 7.89
N PRO A 225 -6.31 -17.02 8.18
CA PRO A 225 -7.06 -18.24 7.97
C PRO A 225 -8.45 -18.18 8.64
N GLY A 226 -9.48 -18.67 7.95
CA GLY A 226 -10.85 -18.71 8.45
C GLY A 226 -11.66 -17.41 8.34
N LYS A 227 -11.02 -16.23 8.31
CA LYS A 227 -11.70 -14.93 8.08
C LYS A 227 -11.44 -14.33 6.71
N GLY A 228 -10.35 -14.70 6.04
CA GLY A 228 -9.91 -14.01 4.83
C GLY A 228 -9.36 -12.62 5.13
N SER A 229 -9.32 -11.77 4.12
CA SER A 229 -8.94 -10.37 4.26
C SER A 229 -10.02 -9.55 4.96
N HIS A 230 -9.63 -8.82 5.99
CA HIS A 230 -10.54 -7.99 6.77
C HIS A 230 -9.75 -6.85 7.42
N ARG A 231 -10.46 -5.97 8.13
CA ARG A 231 -9.83 -4.88 8.90
C ARG A 231 -10.47 -4.72 10.27
N LEU A 232 -9.67 -4.22 11.20
CA LEU A 232 -10.07 -3.92 12.58
C LEU A 232 -9.82 -2.43 12.85
N GLU A 233 -10.79 -1.75 13.48
CA GLU A 233 -10.64 -0.34 13.86
C GLU A 233 -9.96 -0.20 15.22
N LEU A 234 -8.66 0.09 15.21
CA LEU A 234 -7.82 0.11 16.42
C LEU A 234 -8.05 1.34 17.31
N THR A 235 -8.68 2.39 16.79
CA THR A 235 -9.10 3.56 17.60
C THR A 235 -10.37 3.31 18.41
N SER A 236 -11.08 2.20 18.17
CA SER A 236 -12.29 1.84 18.92
C SER A 236 -11.98 0.79 19.99
N PRO A 237 -12.59 0.86 21.18
CA PRO A 237 -12.42 -0.19 22.20
C PRO A 237 -12.80 -1.59 21.69
N ALA A 238 -13.88 -1.67 20.90
CA ALA A 238 -14.35 -2.93 20.33
C ALA A 238 -13.35 -3.52 19.32
N GLY A 239 -12.80 -2.69 18.43
CA GLY A 239 -11.81 -3.14 17.46
C GLY A 239 -10.46 -3.50 18.09
N MET A 240 -10.02 -2.77 19.12
CA MET A 240 -8.82 -3.15 19.89
C MET A 240 -9.03 -4.49 20.62
N THR A 241 -10.19 -4.68 21.27
CA THR A 241 -10.52 -5.96 21.90
C THR A 241 -10.53 -7.12 20.89
N ALA A 242 -11.07 -6.88 19.69
CA ALA A 242 -11.07 -7.87 18.61
C ALA A 242 -9.65 -8.18 18.12
N PHE A 243 -8.78 -7.18 18.01
CA PHE A 243 -7.37 -7.33 17.65
C PHE A 243 -6.61 -8.14 18.70
N GLU A 244 -6.78 -7.81 19.98
CA GLU A 244 -6.19 -8.57 21.09
C GLU A 244 -6.62 -10.03 21.07
N LYS A 245 -7.93 -10.28 20.86
CA LYS A 245 -8.48 -11.64 20.76
C LYS A 245 -7.90 -12.41 19.58
N GLU A 246 -7.79 -11.77 18.42
CA GLU A 246 -7.24 -12.41 17.21
C GLU A 246 -5.79 -12.83 17.39
N PHE A 247 -5.02 -12.05 18.15
CA PHE A 247 -3.62 -12.36 18.44
C PHE A 247 -3.38 -12.90 19.85
N ALA A 248 -4.42 -13.38 20.56
CA ALA A 248 -4.31 -13.80 21.96
C ALA A 248 -3.49 -15.07 22.22
N GLU A 249 -3.22 -15.89 21.19
CA GLU A 249 -2.52 -17.17 21.41
C GLU A 249 -1.09 -16.97 21.95
N LYS A 250 -0.85 -17.38 23.20
CA LYS A 250 0.45 -17.27 23.88
C LYS A 250 1.31 -18.54 23.82
N ARG A 251 0.85 -19.59 23.13
CA ARG A 251 1.53 -20.91 23.06
C ARG A 251 3.00 -20.82 22.65
N PHE A 252 3.36 -19.77 21.93
CA PHE A 252 4.64 -19.57 21.27
C PHE A 252 5.34 -18.30 21.76
N GLY A 253 5.19 -17.97 23.05
CA GLY A 253 5.88 -16.84 23.68
C GLY A 253 5.22 -15.48 23.45
N GLU A 254 5.94 -14.43 23.83
CA GLU A 254 5.52 -13.05 23.67
C GLU A 254 5.57 -12.62 22.20
N LYS A 255 4.48 -11.99 21.75
CA LYS A 255 4.34 -11.44 20.41
C LYS A 255 4.76 -9.98 20.41
N TRP A 256 5.45 -9.59 19.35
CA TRP A 256 5.97 -8.26 19.12
C TRP A 256 5.49 -7.76 17.76
N ILE A 257 5.42 -6.44 17.60
CA ILE A 257 5.03 -5.81 16.34
C ILE A 257 6.01 -4.70 15.98
N LEU A 258 6.48 -4.76 14.74
CA LEU A 258 7.27 -3.72 14.11
C LEU A 258 6.41 -2.98 13.08
N LEU A 259 6.41 -1.66 13.16
CA LEU A 259 5.66 -0.79 12.26
C LEU A 259 6.61 0.15 11.51
N VAL A 260 6.55 0.13 10.19
CA VAL A 260 7.36 0.97 9.31
C VAL A 260 6.43 1.80 8.43
N ALA A 261 6.41 3.11 8.65
CA ALA A 261 5.65 4.05 7.85
C ALA A 261 6.42 4.47 6.59
N ALA A 262 5.69 4.61 5.48
CA ALA A 262 6.17 5.13 4.21
C ALA A 262 5.14 6.12 3.63
N PRO A 263 5.58 7.16 2.89
CA PRO A 263 4.68 8.13 2.30
C PRO A 263 3.83 7.51 1.20
N LEU A 264 2.62 8.04 1.06
CA LEU A 264 1.75 7.79 -0.08
C LEU A 264 2.21 8.64 -1.29
N PRO A 265 2.02 8.15 -2.53
CA PRO A 265 2.34 8.92 -3.73
C PRO A 265 1.51 10.21 -3.78
N ARG A 266 2.12 11.31 -4.24
CA ARG A 266 1.45 12.62 -4.40
C ARG A 266 0.88 12.82 -5.80
#